data_AF-A0A4U3MBS5-F1
#
_entry.id   AF-A0A4U3MBS5-F1
#
_cell.length_a   1.000
_cell.length_b   1.000
_cell.length_c   1.000
_cell.angle_alpha   90.00
_cell.angle_beta   90.00
_cell.angle_gamma   90.00
#
_symmetry.space_group_name_H-M   'P 1'
#
loop_
_entity.id
_entity.type
_entity.pdbx_description
1 polymer ?
#
loop_
_entity_poly.entity_id
_entity_poly.type
_entity_poly.pdbx_seq_one_letter_code
_entity_poly.pdbx_strand_id
1 'polypeptide(L)' 'MVEELLEKYRQLTSSQKLFFELLVFVYIGSRNGKGIAIEAQTIKKVVNGEIKHKYVYTVVVDEEDN' A
#
# COMPACT_ATOMS: atom_id res chain seq x y z
N MET A 1 -9.48 -4.51 -22.15
CA MET A 1 -8.52 -3.59 -21.50
C MET A 1 -8.60 -3.66 -19.98
N VAL A 2 -9.77 -3.47 -19.35
CA VAL A 2 -9.93 -3.62 -17.89
C VAL A 2 -9.82 -5.08 -17.44
N GLU A 3 -10.43 -6.02 -18.18
CA GLU A 3 -10.36 -7.46 -17.85
C GLU A 3 -8.93 -8.00 -17.89
N GLU A 4 -8.15 -7.63 -18.90
CA GLU A 4 -6.73 -8.00 -19.02
C GLU A 4 -5.89 -7.40 -17.88
N LEU A 5 -6.21 -6.19 -17.42
CA LEU A 5 -5.56 -5.56 -16.28
C LEU A 5 -5.88 -6.31 -14.97
N LEU A 6 -7.14 -6.72 -14.79
CA LEU A 6 -7.56 -7.53 -13.64
C LEU A 6 -6.91 -8.91 -13.63
N GLU A 7 -6.75 -9.53 -14.79
CA GLU A 7 -6.06 -10.80 -14.93
C GLU A 7 -4.58 -10.68 -14.57
N LYS A 8 -3.88 -9.65 -15.09
CA LYS A 8 -2.51 -9.32 -14.71
C LYS A 8 -2.39 -9.02 -13.22
N TYR A 9 -3.34 -8.26 -12.65
CA TYR A 9 -3.38 -7.97 -11.22
C TYR A 9 -3.50 -9.23 -10.38
N ARG A 10 -4.36 -10.19 -10.76
CA ARG A 10 -4.52 -11.46 -10.05
C ARG A 10 -3.23 -12.27 -9.97
N GLN A 11 -2.41 -12.22 -11.02
CA GLN A 11 -1.13 -12.93 -11.11
C GLN A 11 -0.01 -12.29 -10.26
N LEU A 12 -0.19 -11.08 -9.74
CA LEU A 12 0.82 -10.41 -8.91
C LEU A 12 0.96 -11.05 -7.52
N THR A 13 2.18 -10.99 -6.98
CA THR A 13 2.46 -11.31 -5.58
C THR A 13 1.77 -10.32 -4.64
N SER A 14 1.55 -10.72 -3.38
CA SER A 14 0.92 -9.83 -2.38
C SER A 14 1.66 -8.50 -2.20
N SER A 15 3.00 -8.51 -2.25
CA SER A 15 3.80 -7.28 -2.15
C SER A 15 3.63 -6.35 -3.34
N GLN A 16 3.56 -6.90 -4.56
CA GLN A 16 3.32 -6.11 -5.77
C GLN A 16 1.90 -5.53 -5.77
N LYS A 17 0.90 -6.31 -5.36
CA LYS A 17 -0.49 -5.84 -5.19
C LYS A 17 -0.55 -4.66 -4.23
N LEU A 18 0.06 -4.81 -3.05
CA LEU A 18 0.12 -3.75 -2.04
C LEU A 18 0.79 -2.48 -2.57
N PHE A 19 1.88 -2.60 -3.33
CA PHE A 19 2.52 -1.44 -3.96
C PHE A 19 1.58 -0.70 -4.92
N PHE A 20 0.84 -1.42 -5.77
CA PHE A 20 -0.14 -0.81 -6.66
C PHE A 20 -1.29 -0.15 -5.90
N GLU A 21 -1.81 -0.79 -4.86
CA GLU A 21 -2.86 -0.22 -4.01
C GLU A 21 -2.39 1.10 -3.38
N LEU A 22 -1.17 1.14 -2.81
CA LEU A 22 -0.57 2.35 -2.25
C LEU A 22 -0.40 3.46 -3.30
N LEU A 23 0.06 3.13 -4.52
CA LEU A 23 0.16 4.09 -5.61
C LEU A 23 -1.21 4.68 -6.00
N VAL A 24 -2.26 3.85 -6.03
CA VAL A 24 -3.62 4.29 -6.33
C VAL A 24 -4.12 5.25 -5.25
N PHE A 25 -3.86 4.99 -3.97
CA PHE A 25 -4.21 5.90 -2.88
C PHE A 25 -3.55 7.27 -3.04
N VAL A 26 -2.23 7.30 -3.33
CA VAL A 26 -1.50 8.57 -3.57
C VAL A 26 -2.07 9.31 -4.77
N TYR A 27 -2.33 8.59 -5.86
CA TYR A 27 -2.90 9.18 -7.08
C TYR A 27 -4.29 9.80 -6.84
N ILE A 28 -5.19 9.07 -6.17
CA ILE A 28 -6.54 9.56 -5.87
C ILE A 28 -6.49 10.76 -4.92
N GLY A 29 -5.69 10.69 -3.86
CA GLY A 29 -5.56 11.81 -2.93
C GLY A 29 -5.03 13.06 -3.61
N SER A 30 -3.97 12.93 -4.42
CA SER A 30 -3.42 14.04 -5.21
C SER A 30 -4.45 14.66 -6.16
N ARG A 31 -5.30 13.83 -6.81
CA ARG A 31 -6.40 14.32 -7.66
C ARG A 31 -7.47 15.09 -6.89
N ASN A 32 -7.67 14.76 -5.63
CA ASN A 32 -8.64 15.41 -4.75
C ASN A 32 -8.05 16.59 -3.97
N GLY A 33 -6.82 17.00 -4.27
CA GLY A 33 -6.14 18.09 -3.55
C GLY A 33 -5.74 17.73 -2.11
N LYS A 34 -5.77 16.44 -1.75
CA LYS A 34 -5.39 15.97 -0.42
C LYS A 34 -3.93 15.53 -0.40
N GLY A 35 -3.22 15.90 0.66
CA GLY A 35 -1.91 15.34 0.96
C GLY A 35 -2.05 13.87 1.34
N ILE A 36 -1.29 12.97 0.70
CA ILE A 36 -1.21 11.56 1.11
C ILE A 36 0.22 11.29 1.55
N ALA A 37 0.39 10.90 2.82
CA ALA A 37 1.64 10.38 3.33
C ALA A 37 1.53 8.87 3.53
N ILE A 38 2.59 8.14 3.19
CA ILE A 38 2.69 6.71 3.46
C ILE A 38 3.86 6.48 4.40
N GLU A 39 3.57 5.96 5.58
CA GLU A 39 4.58 5.54 6.53
C GLU A 39 4.79 4.03 6.41
N ALA A 40 6.04 3.61 6.19
CA ALA A 40 6.40 2.21 6.13
C ALA A 40 7.19 1.81 7.39
N GLN A 41 6.72 0.79 8.09
CA GLN A 41 7.37 0.23 9.27
C GLN A 41 7.68 -1.25 9.04
N THR A 42 8.91 -1.65 9.34
CA THR A 42 9.31 -3.07 9.36
C THR A 42 9.48 -3.52 10.79
N ILE A 43 8.68 -4.49 11.21
CA ILE A 43 8.73 -5.09 12.55
C ILE A 43 9.37 -6.47 12.41
N LYS A 44 10.51 -6.67 13.06
CA LYS A 44 11.11 -8.00 13.20
C LYS A 44 10.43 -8.73 14.36
N LYS A 45 9.90 -9.92 14.11
CA LYS A 45 9.25 -10.75 15.12
C LYS A 45 9.87 -12.14 15.12
N VAL A 46 10.23 -12.65 16.30
CA VAL A 46 10.62 -14.05 16.45
C VAL A 46 9.35 -14.89 16.55
N VAL A 47 9.20 -15.88 15.66
CA VAL A 47 8.08 -16.83 15.66
C VAL A 47 8.67 -18.23 15.54
N ASN A 48 8.47 -19.06 16.57
CA ASN A 48 9.01 -20.42 16.65
C ASN A 48 10.54 -20.50 16.43
N GLY A 49 11.29 -19.52 16.96
CA GLY A 49 12.75 -19.47 16.80
C GLY A 49 13.25 -18.86 15.48
N GLU A 50 12.35 -18.59 14.52
CA GLU A 50 12.70 -17.92 13.25
C GLU A 50 12.45 -16.42 13.33
N ILE A 51 13.35 -15.61 12.74
CA ILE A 51 13.12 -14.18 12.54
C ILE A 51 12.20 -14.00 11.33
N LYS A 52 11.00 -13.48 11.59
CA LYS A 52 10.04 -13.08 10.55
C LYS A 52 9.96 -11.55 10.46
N HIS A 53 9.76 -11.05 9.25
CA HIS A 53 9.56 -9.63 8.98
C HIS A 53 8.08 -9.37 8.76
N LYS A 54 7.51 -8.44 9.51
CA LYS A 54 6.17 -7.88 9.27
C LYS A 54 6.34 -6.49 8.70
N TYR A 55 5.82 -6.27 7.50
CA TYR A 55 5.75 -4.95 6.88
C TYR A 55 4.38 -4.34 7.20
N VAL A 56 4.39 -3.11 7.71
CA VAL A 56 3.19 -2.33 8.04
C VAL A 56 3.27 -1.04 7.25
N TYR A 57 2.20 -0.69 6.56
CA TYR A 57 2.08 0.55 5.82
C TYR A 57 0.88 1.31 6.38
N THR A 58 1.10 2.54 6.83
CA THR A 58 0.04 3.45 7.28
C THR A 58 -0.15 4.51 6.21
N VAL A 59 -1.37 4.64 5.70
CA VAL A 59 -1.74 5.72 4.78
C VAL A 59 -2.39 6.82 5.61
N VAL A 60 -1.78 8.01 5.60
CA VAL A 60 -2.32 9.21 6.24
C VAL A 60 -2.86 10.10 5.14
N VAL A 61 -4.13 10.47 5.26
CA VAL A 61 -4.78 11.42 4.37
C VAL A 61 -4.93 12.73 5.14
N ASP A 62 -4.27 13.78 4.65
CA ASP A 62 -4.42 15.11 5.21
C ASP A 62 -5.74 15.68 4.70
N GLU A 63 -6.73 15.71 5.58
CA GLU A 63 -7.96 16.45 5.39
C GLU A 63 -7.74 17.80 6.09
N GLU A 64 -7.11 18.75 5.40
CA GLU A 64 -7.25 20.14 5.81
C GLU A 64 -8.74 20.49 5.68
N ASP A 65 -9.44 20.48 6.82
CA ASP A 65 -10.78 21.04 6.97
C ASP A 65 -10.68 22.55 6.63
N ASN A 66 -11.04 22.89 5.39
CA ASN A 66 -11.31 24.27 4.98
C ASN A 66 -12.61 24.78 5.60
#